data_AF-A0A7V0P003-F1
#
_entry.id   AF-A0A7V0P003-F1
#
_cell.length_a   1.000
_cell.length_b   1.000
_cell.length_c   1.000
_cell.angle_alpha   90.00
_cell.angle_beta   90.00
_cell.angle_gamma   90.00
#
_symmetry.space_group_name_H-M   'P 1'
#
loop_
_entity.id
_entity.type
_entity.pdbx_description
1 polymer ?
#
loop_
_entity_poly.entity_id
_entity_poly.type
_entity_poly.pdbx_seq_one_letter_code
_entity_poly.pdbx_strand_id
1 'polypeptide(L)'
;ANQARQKLRSGLSLTEILIQNAQLSGKSVGWVEANDLNPTISRTAFAMAPGTISNPIKIESGEYIILQCHQRRQAGTVLPLEEVREDIRGRVILRKKLETEKALKNRLWISYNPQIFVNSSE
;
A
#
# COMPACT_ATOMS: atom_id res chain seq x y z
N ALA A 1 12.55 3.67 -13.08
CA ALA A 1 11.70 2.45 -13.03
C ALA A 1 12.28 1.27 -13.83
N ASN A 2 12.60 1.40 -15.12
CA ASN A 2 13.10 0.27 -15.95
C ASN A 2 14.43 -0.34 -15.45
N GLN A 3 15.36 0.47 -14.92
CA GLN A 3 16.61 -0.03 -14.33
C GLN A 3 16.36 -0.85 -13.05
N ALA A 4 15.44 -0.43 -12.19
CA ALA A 4 15.07 -1.17 -10.97
C ALA A 4 14.46 -2.54 -11.33
N ARG A 5 13.63 -2.60 -12.38
CA ARG A 5 13.07 -3.85 -12.91
C ARG A 5 14.16 -4.81 -13.42
N GLN A 6 15.16 -4.33 -14.14
CA GLN A 6 16.28 -5.18 -14.59
C GLN A 6 17.06 -5.78 -13.42
N LYS A 7 17.35 -4.97 -12.40
CA LYS A 7 18.04 -5.43 -11.18
C LYS A 7 17.23 -6.45 -10.40
N LEU A 8 15.90 -6.28 -10.30
CA LEU A 8 15.04 -7.29 -9.67
C LEU A 8 15.02 -8.61 -10.45
N ARG A 9 15.10 -8.57 -11.79
CA ARG A 9 15.16 -9.79 -12.63
C ARG A 9 16.51 -10.49 -12.57
N SER A 10 17.60 -9.78 -12.28
CA SER A 10 18.93 -10.37 -12.14
C SER A 10 19.15 -11.08 -10.79
N GLY A 11 18.11 -11.18 -9.95
CA GLY A 11 18.15 -11.90 -8.68
C GLY A 11 18.67 -11.08 -7.49
N LEU A 12 18.92 -9.77 -7.67
CA LEU A 12 19.22 -8.88 -6.55
C LEU A 12 18.00 -8.75 -5.65
N SER A 13 18.24 -8.74 -4.34
CA SER A 13 17.16 -8.59 -3.37
C SER A 13 16.53 -7.20 -3.48
N LEU A 14 15.21 -7.13 -3.30
CA LEU A 14 14.47 -5.87 -3.26
C LEU A 14 15.07 -4.92 -2.21
N THR A 15 15.54 -5.43 -1.08
CA THR A 15 16.22 -4.64 -0.04
C THR A 15 17.48 -3.96 -0.53
N GLU A 16 18.31 -4.66 -1.31
CA GLU A 16 19.57 -4.12 -1.83
C GLU A 16 19.31 -3.00 -2.85
N ILE A 17 18.27 -3.15 -3.68
CA ILE A 17 17.89 -2.15 -4.68
C ILE A 17 17.37 -0.87 -4.00
N LEU A 18 16.61 -1.02 -2.92
CA LEU A 18 16.14 0.12 -2.12
C LEU A 18 17.30 0.82 -1.41
N ILE A 19 18.24 0.07 -0.84
CA ILE A 19 19.45 0.63 -0.22
C ILE A 19 20.30 1.39 -1.25
N GLN A 20 20.45 0.83 -2.45
CA GLN A 20 21.21 1.48 -3.53
C GLN A 20 20.49 2.69 -4.16
N ASN A 21 19.18 2.83 -3.96
CA ASN A 21 18.40 3.91 -4.56
C ASN A 21 17.50 4.55 -3.49
N ALA A 22 18.01 5.59 -2.84
CA ALA A 22 17.28 6.34 -1.81
C ALA A 22 15.95 6.94 -2.27
N GLN A 23 15.73 7.10 -3.58
CA GLN A 23 14.46 7.56 -4.15
C GLN A 23 13.41 6.46 -4.31
N LEU A 24 13.80 5.18 -4.20
CA LEU A 24 12.87 4.06 -4.24
C LEU A 24 12.44 3.73 -2.82
N SER A 25 11.14 3.64 -2.62
CA SER A 25 10.57 3.04 -1.41
C SER A 25 9.87 1.74 -1.79
N GLY A 26 10.07 0.72 -0.97
CA GLY A 26 9.43 -0.57 -1.15
C GLY A 26 8.80 -0.97 0.18
N LYS A 27 7.52 -1.33 0.11
CA LYS A 27 6.75 -1.80 1.26
C LYS A 27 6.27 -3.21 0.97
N SER A 28 6.58 -4.15 1.85
CA SER A 28 5.88 -5.44 1.84
C SER A 28 4.45 -5.19 2.32
N VAL A 29 3.48 -5.52 1.47
CA VAL A 29 2.06 -5.27 1.73
C VAL A 29 1.38 -6.50 2.35
N GLY A 30 2.11 -7.62 2.48
CA GLY A 30 1.56 -8.89 2.95
C GLY A 30 0.52 -9.47 1.99
N TRP A 31 -0.39 -10.29 2.51
CA TRP A 31 -1.55 -10.77 1.75
C TRP A 31 -2.52 -9.62 1.50
N VAL A 32 -2.98 -9.46 0.25
CA VAL A 32 -3.88 -8.38 -0.18
C VAL A 32 -5.02 -8.95 -1.00
N GLU A 33 -6.20 -8.37 -0.83
CA GLU A 33 -7.36 -8.68 -1.66
C GLU A 33 -7.49 -7.68 -2.82
N ALA A 34 -8.21 -8.07 -3.87
CA ALA A 34 -8.38 -7.22 -5.05
C ALA A 34 -9.04 -5.87 -4.73
N ASN A 35 -9.91 -5.84 -3.70
CA ASN A 35 -10.63 -4.66 -3.25
C ASN A 35 -9.79 -3.74 -2.35
N ASP A 36 -8.68 -4.23 -1.79
CA ASP A 36 -7.78 -3.43 -0.95
C ASP A 36 -6.84 -2.54 -1.79
N LEU A 37 -6.79 -2.75 -3.10
CA LEU A 37 -5.85 -2.11 -4.03
C LEU A 37 -6.55 -1.16 -5.00
N ASN A 38 -5.82 -0.14 -5.46
CA ASN A 38 -6.26 0.68 -6.60
C ASN A 38 -6.56 -0.23 -7.81
N PRO A 39 -7.64 0.03 -8.60
CA PRO A 39 -8.04 -0.83 -9.71
C PRO A 39 -6.93 -1.15 -10.72
N THR A 40 -6.06 -0.18 -11.03
CA THR A 40 -4.95 -0.34 -11.96
C THR A 40 -3.87 -1.27 -11.41
N ILE A 41 -3.57 -1.15 -10.11
CA ILE A 41 -2.64 -2.03 -9.40
C ILE A 41 -3.24 -3.43 -9.30
N SER A 42 -4.51 -3.52 -8.89
CA SER A 42 -5.25 -4.77 -8.70
C SER A 42 -5.27 -5.61 -9.99
N ARG A 43 -5.66 -5.02 -11.13
CA ARG A 43 -5.65 -5.73 -12.42
C ARG A 43 -4.28 -6.31 -12.76
N THR A 44 -3.21 -5.56 -12.53
CA THR A 44 -1.85 -6.03 -12.83
C THR A 44 -1.43 -7.12 -11.85
N ALA A 45 -1.62 -6.91 -10.54
CA ALA A 45 -1.24 -7.85 -9.49
C ALA A 45 -1.89 -9.23 -9.68
N PHE A 46 -3.20 -9.26 -9.97
CA PHE A 46 -3.96 -10.52 -10.10
C PHE A 46 -3.79 -11.21 -11.47
N ALA A 47 -3.25 -10.51 -12.47
CA ALA A 47 -2.87 -11.10 -13.76
C ALA A 47 -1.45 -11.70 -13.76
N MET A 48 -0.62 -11.39 -12.76
CA MET A 48 0.75 -11.86 -12.68
C MET A 48 0.84 -13.32 -12.19
N ALA A 49 1.86 -14.03 -12.68
CA ALA A 49 2.22 -15.34 -12.16
C ALA A 49 3.14 -15.19 -10.91
N PRO A 50 3.08 -16.13 -9.95
CA PRO A 50 4.02 -16.16 -8.83
C PRO A 50 5.48 -16.13 -9.31
N GLY A 51 6.32 -15.39 -8.60
CA GLY A 51 7.72 -15.15 -8.95
C GLY A 51 7.97 -14.07 -10.01
N THR A 52 6.92 -13.50 -10.63
CA THR A 52 7.09 -12.50 -11.69
C THR A 52 7.11 -11.07 -11.17
N ILE A 53 7.73 -10.18 -11.98
CA ILE A 53 7.86 -8.74 -11.72
C ILE A 53 7.08 -7.97 -12.80
N SER A 54 6.26 -7.00 -12.38
CA SER A 54 5.43 -6.19 -13.27
C SER A 54 6.25 -5.16 -14.05
N ASN A 55 5.70 -4.70 -15.18
CA ASN A 55 6.18 -3.46 -15.78
C ASN A 55 5.87 -2.28 -14.83
N PRO A 56 6.58 -1.14 -14.96
CA PRO A 56 6.22 0.06 -14.21
C PRO A 56 4.78 0.48 -14.51
N ILE A 57 3.96 0.49 -13.47
CA ILE A 57 2.56 0.89 -13.53
C ILE A 57 2.50 2.36 -13.14
N LYS A 58 1.98 3.20 -14.03
CA LYS A 58 1.70 4.60 -13.71
C LYS A 58 0.37 4.68 -12.95
N ILE A 59 0.39 5.23 -11.74
CA ILE A 59 -0.82 5.50 -10.98
C ILE A 59 -1.27 6.95 -11.14
N GLU A 60 -2.51 7.25 -10.75
CA GLU A 60 -3.14 8.57 -10.93
C GLU A 60 -2.38 9.70 -10.21
N SER A 61 -1.62 9.38 -9.15
CA SER A 61 -0.73 10.33 -8.46
C SER A 61 0.52 10.72 -9.28
N GLY A 62 0.72 10.15 -10.48
CA GLY A 62 1.88 10.41 -11.33
C GLY A 62 3.12 9.58 -11.01
N GLU A 63 3.07 8.77 -9.94
CA GLU A 63 4.14 7.88 -9.53
C GLU A 63 4.14 6.57 -10.33
N TYR A 64 5.31 5.92 -10.37
CA TYR A 64 5.48 4.61 -11.00
C TYR A 64 5.72 3.55 -9.94
N ILE A 65 4.92 2.48 -9.98
CA ILE A 65 5.01 1.34 -9.07
C ILE A 65 5.45 0.10 -9.83
N ILE A 66 6.33 -0.70 -9.22
CA ILE A 66 6.71 -2.03 -9.69
C ILE A 66 6.24 -3.03 -8.65
N LEU A 67 5.55 -4.08 -9.10
CA LEU A 67 5.05 -5.14 -8.26
C LEU A 67 5.91 -6.39 -8.45
N GLN A 68 6.13 -7.13 -7.36
CA GLN A 68 6.68 -8.47 -7.38
C GLN A 68 5.66 -9.41 -6.76
N CYS A 69 5.18 -10.38 -7.53
CA CYS A 69 4.25 -11.38 -7.02
C CYS A 69 5.07 -12.48 -6.36
N HIS A 70 5.03 -12.60 -5.03
CA HIS A 70 5.69 -13.70 -4.34
C HIS A 70 4.87 -14.99 -4.44
N GLN A 71 3.59 -14.90 -4.09
CA GLN A 71 2.69 -16.04 -4.02
C GLN A 71 1.27 -15.62 -4.41
N ARG A 72 0.49 -16.58 -4.88
CA ARG A 72 -0.95 -16.41 -5.17
C ARG A 72 -1.71 -17.54 -4.48
N ARG A 73 -2.78 -17.18 -3.78
CA ARG A 73 -3.74 -18.11 -3.18
C ARG A 73 -5.05 -18.07 -3.95
N GLN A 74 -5.79 -19.18 -3.95
CA GLN A 74 -7.11 -19.21 -4.56
C GLN A 74 -8.11 -18.49 -3.66
N ALA A 75 -9.11 -17.83 -4.27
CA ALA A 75 -10.18 -17.22 -3.50
C ALA A 75 -10.93 -18.30 -2.71
N GLY A 76 -11.23 -18.02 -1.44
CA GLY A 76 -11.92 -18.97 -0.56
C GLY A 76 -11.02 -19.96 0.19
N THR A 77 -9.68 -19.87 0.06
CA THR A 77 -8.78 -20.60 0.96
C THR A 77 -8.93 -20.08 2.38
N VAL A 78 -9.57 -20.87 3.25
CA VAL A 78 -9.62 -20.61 4.70
C VAL A 78 -8.32 -21.09 5.33
N LEU A 79 -7.62 -20.17 5.97
CA LEU A 79 -6.39 -20.46 6.70
C LEU A 79 -6.70 -20.58 8.19
N PRO A 80 -5.96 -21.41 8.94
CA PRO A 80 -6.08 -21.44 10.39
C PRO A 80 -5.72 -20.06 10.96
N LEU A 81 -6.39 -19.69 12.06
CA LEU A 81 -6.24 -18.38 12.69
C LEU A 81 -4.76 -18.10 13.04
N GLU A 82 -4.02 -19.12 13.46
CA GLU A 82 -2.61 -19.04 13.82
C GLU A 82 -1.73 -18.49 12.69
N GLU A 83 -2.00 -18.88 11.44
CA GLU A 83 -1.22 -18.44 10.28
C GLU A 83 -1.48 -16.97 9.90
N VAL A 84 -2.69 -16.48 10.17
CA VAL A 84 -3.13 -15.12 9.77
C VAL A 84 -3.23 -14.15 10.96
N ARG A 85 -2.92 -14.62 12.17
CA ARG A 85 -3.11 -13.86 13.42
C ARG A 85 -2.39 -12.52 13.41
N GLU A 86 -1.11 -12.51 13.03
CA GLU A 86 -0.29 -11.30 13.05
C GLU A 86 -0.73 -10.29 11.97
N ASP A 87 -1.12 -10.77 10.79
CA ASP A 87 -1.67 -9.93 9.73
C ASP A 87 -2.99 -9.28 10.16
N ILE A 88 -3.92 -10.07 10.71
CA ILE A 88 -5.20 -9.56 11.23
C ILE A 88 -4.95 -8.56 12.35
N ARG A 89 -4.05 -8.88 13.28
CA ARG A 89 -3.68 -8.00 14.40
C ARG A 89 -3.18 -6.65 13.88
N GLY A 90 -2.27 -6.65 12.91
CA GLY A 90 -1.75 -5.43 12.28
C GLY A 90 -2.85 -4.58 11.65
N ARG A 91 -3.76 -5.22 10.88
CA ARG A 91 -4.91 -4.55 10.26
C ARG A 91 -5.86 -3.94 11.29
N VAL A 92 -6.19 -4.67 12.36
CA VAL A 92 -7.09 -4.20 13.42
C VAL A 92 -6.48 -3.02 14.17
N ILE A 93 -5.18 -3.07 14.48
CA ILE A 93 -4.48 -1.96 15.16
C ILE A 93 -4.50 -0.70 14.30
N LEU A 94 -4.17 -0.82 13.01
CA LEU A 94 -4.16 0.32 12.08
C LEU A 94 -5.56 0.95 11.97
N ARG A 95 -6.60 0.12 11.83
CA ARG A 95 -7.98 0.59 11.78
C ARG A 95 -8.36 1.38 13.03
N LYS A 96 -8.09 0.82 14.21
CA LYS A 96 -8.35 1.51 15.50
C LYS A 96 -7.60 2.83 15.61
N LYS A 97 -6.33 2.90 15.20
CA LYS A 97 -5.54 4.14 15.20
C LYS A 97 -6.22 5.23 14.36
N LEU A 98 -6.58 4.91 13.12
CA LEU A 98 -7.25 5.85 12.20
C LEU A 98 -8.61 6.31 12.75
N GLU A 99 -9.37 5.42 13.36
CA GLU A 99 -10.63 5.75 14.02
C GLU A 99 -10.43 6.70 15.20
N THR A 100 -9.45 6.42 16.06
CA THR A 100 -9.15 7.29 17.21
C THR A 100 -8.66 8.67 16.78
N GLU A 101 -7.85 8.77 15.73
CA GLU A 101 -7.39 10.03 15.18
C GLU A 101 -8.57 10.86 14.63
N LYS A 102 -9.46 10.22 13.86
CA LYS A 102 -10.69 10.87 13.37
C LYS A 102 -11.58 11.34 14.52
N ALA A 103 -11.76 10.51 15.55
CA ALA A 103 -12.55 10.86 16.72
C ALA A 103 -11.95 12.05 17.47
N LEU A 104 -10.62 12.09 17.62
CA LEU A 104 -9.90 13.20 18.23
C LEU A 104 -10.08 14.48 17.41
N LYS A 105 -9.87 14.42 16.09
CA LYS A 105 -10.08 15.56 15.19
C LYS A 105 -11.50 16.11 15.29
N ASN A 106 -12.50 15.23 15.25
CA ASN A 106 -13.91 15.64 15.37
C ASN A 106 -14.20 16.27 16.73
N ARG A 107 -13.65 15.71 17.82
CA ARG A 107 -13.79 16.29 19.16
C ARG A 107 -13.19 17.70 19.22
N LEU A 108 -11.96 17.87 18.74
CA LEU A 108 -11.26 19.16 18.71
C LEU A 108 -12.01 20.17 17.85
N TRP A 109 -12.56 19.74 16.71
CA TRP A 109 -13.37 20.58 15.83
C TRP A 109 -14.60 21.14 16.56
N ILE A 110 -15.34 20.29 17.27
CA ILE A 110 -16.52 20.70 18.03
C ILE A 110 -16.14 21.65 19.17
N SER A 111 -15.03 21.39 19.88
CA SER A 111 -14.64 22.20 21.04
C SER A 111 -14.04 23.55 20.68
N TYR A 112 -13.24 23.64 19.62
CA TYR A 112 -12.54 24.87 19.24
C TYR A 112 -13.34 25.76 18.27
N ASN A 113 -14.33 25.21 17.54
CA ASN A 113 -15.21 25.89 16.59
C ASN A 113 -14.63 27.18 15.97
N PRO A 114 -13.49 27.11 15.26
CA PRO A 114 -12.77 28.30 14.85
C PRO A 114 -13.59 29.10 13.83
N GLN A 115 -13.98 30.32 14.20
CA GLN A 115 -14.61 31.27 13.27
C GLN A 115 -13.51 31.95 12.45
N ILE A 116 -13.36 31.51 11.20
CA ILE A 116 -12.42 32.12 10.25
C ILE A 116 -13.18 33.19 9.46
N PHE A 117 -12.89 34.46 9.76
CA PHE A 117 -13.33 35.58 8.93
C PHE A 117 -12.30 35.79 7.82
N VAL A 118 -12.71 35.59 6.57
CA VAL A 118 -11.88 35.91 5.40
C VAL A 118 -12.30 37.28 4.89
N ASN A 119 -11.37 38.23 4.82
CA ASN A 119 -11.64 39.53 4.25
C ASN A 119 -11.54 39.42 2.73
N SER A 120 -12.65 39.62 2.02
CA SER A 120 -12.70 39.70 0.56
C SER A 120 -12.57 41.15 0.16
N SER A 121 -11.36 41.57 -0.21
CA SER A 121 -11.16 42.81 -0.96
C SER A 121 -11.47 42.53 -2.43
N GLU A 122 -12.49 43.19 -2.98
CA GLU A 122 -12.67 43.39 -4.43
C GLU A 122 -11.57 44.31 -4.99
#